data_AF-A0A1Y3BF59-F1
#
_entry.id   AF-A0A1Y3BF59-F1
#
_cell.length_a   1.000
_cell.length_b   1.000
_cell.length_c   1.000
_cell.angle_alpha   90.00
_cell.angle_beta   90.00
_cell.angle_gamma   90.00
#
_symmetry.space_group_name_H-M   'P 1'
#
loop_
_entity.id
_entity.type
_entity.pdbx_description
1 polymer ?
#
loop_
_entity_poly.entity_id
_entity_poly.type
_entity_poly.pdbx_seq_one_letter_code
_entity_poly.pdbx_strand_id
1 'polypeptide(L)'
;MKRFTGYCEPVGFNTFHPNRYDLQSHTNVFNNQSCVYGAIKIVRHINYYIIRYYTGTFLCMCICCIGPWITILAYPGRTILTATVLYAVIRISHTGYDEVPARDVVSLYWWFWCVQFFIYFCIMEYALAIAWFYFAREKTEFHKRGLDTPDGHYFGKNGWYRYCGQQMDNFLHWVFGPIDFMASPMHRNKVDYFARIFLPGLMLLWVFVYLVATLSPWATKYRYY
;
A
#
# COMPACT_ATOMS: atom_id res chain seq x y z
N MET A 1 7.95 53.42 -12.25
CA MET A 1 6.59 52.90 -11.97
C MET A 1 6.73 51.84 -10.87
N LYS A 2 6.47 52.18 -9.60
CA LYS A 2 6.57 51.23 -8.48
C LYS A 2 5.22 50.52 -8.34
N ARG A 3 5.21 49.20 -8.51
CA ARG A 3 4.02 48.35 -8.31
C ARG A 3 3.77 48.25 -6.80
N PHE A 4 2.75 48.93 -6.31
CA PHE A 4 2.27 48.75 -4.94
C PHE A 4 1.40 47.50 -4.89
N THR A 5 1.95 46.40 -4.39
CA THR A 5 1.16 45.22 -3.99
C THR A 5 1.29 45.09 -2.48
N GLY A 6 0.67 46.01 -1.74
CA GLY A 6 0.52 45.89 -0.30
C GLY A 6 -0.77 45.13 0.00
N TYR A 7 -0.71 43.80 0.02
CA TYR A 7 -1.73 43.02 0.69
C TYR A 7 -1.34 42.89 2.17
N CYS A 8 -2.30 42.99 3.09
CA CYS A 8 -2.06 42.53 4.46
C CYS A 8 -1.82 41.02 4.39
N GLU A 9 -0.57 40.58 4.31
CA GLU A 9 -0.24 39.17 4.35
C GLU A 9 -0.40 38.68 5.79
N PRO A 10 -1.37 37.81 6.10
CA PRO A 10 -1.33 37.11 7.37
C PRO A 10 -0.09 36.21 7.37
N VAL A 11 0.80 36.41 8.35
CA VAL A 11 1.90 35.49 8.61
C VAL A 11 1.29 34.10 8.78
N GLY A 12 1.80 33.13 8.01
CA GLY A 12 1.12 31.89 7.65
C GLY A 12 0.37 31.16 8.77
N PHE A 13 -0.71 30.48 8.37
CA PHE A 13 -1.56 29.67 9.23
C PHE A 13 -0.74 28.56 9.92
N ASN A 14 -0.30 28.79 11.16
CA ASN A 14 0.38 27.77 11.95
C ASN A 14 -0.60 26.64 12.26
N THR A 15 -0.43 25.50 11.59
CA THR A 15 -1.31 24.33 11.67
C THR A 15 -1.39 23.68 13.06
N PHE A 16 -0.47 24.04 13.97
CA PHE A 16 -0.41 23.55 15.34
C PHE A 16 -1.15 24.41 16.38
N HIS A 17 -1.49 25.66 16.07
CA HIS A 17 -2.24 26.54 16.97
C HIS A 17 -3.31 27.35 16.21
N PRO A 18 -4.51 26.78 16.00
CA PRO A 18 -5.56 27.41 15.19
C PRO A 18 -6.18 28.67 15.82
N ASN A 19 -5.83 28.99 17.08
CA ASN A 19 -6.38 30.12 17.83
C ASN A 19 -5.37 31.24 18.08
N ARG A 20 -4.12 31.14 17.59
CA ARG A 20 -3.14 32.22 17.66
C ARG A 20 -2.97 32.87 16.29
N TYR A 21 -3.56 34.04 16.14
CA TYR A 21 -3.19 34.97 15.08
C TYR A 21 -1.98 35.79 15.58
N ASP A 22 -0.78 35.21 15.52
CA ASP A 22 0.44 35.96 15.83
C ASP A 22 0.76 36.89 14.64
N LEU A 23 0.25 38.13 14.71
CA LEU A 23 0.66 39.24 13.85
C LEU A 23 2.09 39.64 14.22
N GLN A 24 3.08 39.01 13.62
CA GLN A 24 4.45 39.49 13.75
C GLN A 24 4.65 40.68 12.80
N SER A 25 4.56 41.88 13.38
CA SER A 25 4.92 43.14 12.74
C SER A 25 6.38 43.08 12.29
N HIS A 26 6.60 42.73 11.02
CA HIS A 26 7.88 43.03 10.38
C HIS A 26 8.00 44.55 10.32
N THR A 27 8.90 45.08 11.16
CA THR A 27 9.25 46.49 11.26
C THR A 27 9.75 47.02 9.92
N ASN A 28 8.83 47.48 9.07
CA ASN A 28 9.12 48.31 7.93
C ASN A 28 8.00 49.35 7.80
N VAL A 29 8.23 50.51 8.42
CA VAL A 29 7.80 51.88 8.06
C VAL A 29 6.65 51.99 7.04
N PHE A 30 5.50 51.38 7.33
CA PHE A 30 4.22 51.66 6.69
C PHE A 30 3.20 51.96 7.77
N ASN A 31 3.32 53.18 8.27
CA ASN A 31 2.25 54.07 8.71
C ASN A 31 0.88 53.41 8.95
N ASN A 32 0.60 52.96 10.17
CA ASN A 32 -0.74 52.80 10.78
C ASN A 32 -1.93 52.60 9.80
N GLN A 33 -1.87 51.60 8.91
CA GLN A 33 -2.99 51.30 8.02
C GLN A 33 -3.97 50.35 8.72
N SER A 34 -5.19 50.82 8.97
CA SER A 34 -6.29 50.01 9.51
C SER A 34 -6.59 48.87 8.54
N CYS A 35 -6.28 47.63 8.92
CA CYS A 35 -6.58 46.44 8.13
C CYS A 35 -7.75 45.68 8.74
N VAL A 36 -8.81 45.45 7.95
CA VAL A 36 -9.93 44.58 8.33
C VAL A 36 -9.67 43.21 7.72
N TYR A 37 -9.54 42.19 8.56
CA TYR A 37 -9.33 40.81 8.15
C TYR A 37 -10.60 39.99 8.42
N GLY A 38 -11.08 39.28 7.40
CA GLY A 38 -12.14 38.28 7.51
C GLY A 38 -11.58 36.90 7.17
N ALA A 39 -11.78 35.92 8.05
CA ALA A 39 -11.45 34.53 7.79
C ALA A 39 -12.74 33.73 7.51
N ILE A 40 -12.77 33.01 6.40
CA ILE A 40 -13.83 32.04 6.09
C ILE A 40 -13.24 30.64 6.26
N LYS A 41 -13.80 29.84 7.18
CA LYS A 41 -13.40 28.45 7.38
C LYS A 41 -14.24 27.55 6.47
N ILE A 42 -13.67 27.12 5.36
CA ILE A 42 -14.30 26.15 4.45
C ILE A 42 -13.85 24.75 4.86
N VAL A 43 -14.81 23.88 5.20
CA VAL A 43 -14.53 22.47 5.56
C VAL A 43 -14.81 21.59 4.35
N ARG A 44 -13.87 20.69 4.05
CA ARG A 44 -13.96 19.75 2.92
C ARG A 44 -14.91 18.60 3.24
N HIS A 45 -15.91 18.37 2.38
CA HIS A 45 -16.76 17.18 2.47
C HIS A 45 -16.00 15.92 2.01
N ILE A 46 -15.88 14.93 2.89
CA ILE A 46 -15.07 13.73 2.67
C ILE A 46 -15.72 12.73 1.69
N ASN A 47 -17.06 12.69 1.63
CA ASN A 47 -17.82 11.69 0.87
C ASN A 47 -17.43 11.64 -0.61
N TYR A 48 -17.15 12.80 -1.20
CA TYR A 48 -16.70 12.91 -2.59
C TYR A 48 -15.39 12.13 -2.84
N TYR A 49 -14.42 12.26 -1.92
CA TYR A 49 -13.12 11.60 -2.05
C TYR A 49 -13.20 10.10 -1.80
N ILE A 50 -14.07 9.67 -0.86
CA ILE A 50 -14.31 8.26 -0.57
C ILE A 50 -14.81 7.54 -1.82
N ILE A 51 -15.88 8.06 -2.43
CA ILE A 51 -16.51 7.43 -3.60
C ILE A 51 -15.56 7.47 -4.81
N ARG A 52 -14.87 8.59 -5.05
CA ARG A 52 -14.08 8.79 -6.25
C ARG A 52 -12.72 8.07 -6.22
N TYR A 53 -12.01 8.09 -5.11
CA TYR A 53 -10.63 7.57 -5.03
C TYR A 53 -10.51 6.31 -4.18
N TYR A 54 -11.04 6.31 -2.96
CA TYR A 54 -10.82 5.21 -2.01
C TYR A 54 -11.57 3.94 -2.40
N THR A 55 -12.84 4.04 -2.80
CA THR A 55 -13.65 2.86 -3.18
C THR A 55 -13.04 2.12 -4.36
N GLY A 56 -12.67 2.84 -5.44
CA GLY A 56 -12.08 2.23 -6.63
C GLY A 56 -10.73 1.55 -6.34
N THR A 57 -9.84 2.24 -5.64
CA THR A 57 -8.52 1.70 -5.30
C THR A 57 -8.57 0.56 -4.28
N PHE A 58 -9.53 0.59 -3.34
CA PHE A 58 -9.77 -0.51 -2.41
C PHE A 58 -10.29 -1.77 -3.14
N LEU A 59 -11.24 -1.61 -4.07
CA LEU A 59 -11.71 -2.71 -4.90
C LEU A 59 -10.57 -3.32 -5.73
N CYS A 60 -9.65 -2.49 -6.26
CA CYS A 60 -8.43 -2.97 -6.91
C CYS A 60 -7.58 -3.87 -5.99
N MET A 61 -7.38 -3.49 -4.72
CA MET A 61 -6.67 -4.34 -3.75
C MET A 61 -7.39 -5.67 -3.53
N CYS A 62 -8.73 -5.66 -3.41
CA CYS A 62 -9.53 -6.86 -3.28
C CYS A 62 -9.38 -7.79 -4.48
N ILE A 63 -9.40 -7.24 -5.71
CA ILE A 63 -9.19 -8.01 -6.94
C ILE A 63 -7.79 -8.66 -6.94
N CYS A 64 -6.76 -7.95 -6.50
CA CYS A 64 -5.41 -8.50 -6.40
C CYS A 64 -5.31 -9.63 -5.35
N CYS A 65 -6.12 -9.61 -4.29
CA CYS A 65 -6.20 -10.70 -3.31
C CYS A 65 -6.79 -12.00 -3.90
N ILE A 66 -7.49 -11.93 -5.04
CA ILE A 66 -7.99 -13.12 -5.76
C ILE A 66 -6.86 -13.80 -6.55
N GLY A 67 -5.78 -13.08 -6.90
CA GLY A 67 -4.65 -13.60 -7.67
C GLY A 67 -4.10 -14.95 -7.17
N PRO A 68 -3.75 -15.09 -5.88
CA PRO A 68 -3.24 -16.35 -5.28
C PRO A 68 -4.23 -17.54 -5.28
N TRP A 69 -5.50 -17.30 -5.60
CA TRP A 69 -6.49 -18.36 -5.76
C TRP A 69 -6.45 -18.98 -7.16
N ILE A 70 -5.91 -18.25 -8.14
CA ILE A 70 -5.76 -18.71 -9.51
C ILE A 70 -4.54 -19.65 -9.59
N THR A 71 -4.73 -20.81 -10.23
CA THR A 71 -3.67 -21.81 -10.40
C THR A 71 -2.51 -21.26 -11.25
N ILE A 72 -1.30 -21.73 -10.98
CA ILE A 72 -0.07 -21.29 -11.66
C ILE A 72 -0.10 -21.61 -13.17
N LEU A 73 -0.88 -22.62 -13.57
CA LEU A 73 -1.03 -23.04 -14.96
C LEU A 73 -1.65 -21.96 -15.87
N ALA A 74 -2.48 -21.09 -15.30
CA ALA A 74 -3.10 -19.97 -16.01
C ALA A 74 -2.16 -18.76 -16.06
N TYR A 75 -0.92 -18.98 -16.53
CA TYR A 75 0.16 -18.01 -16.46
C TYR A 75 -0.12 -16.63 -17.09
N PRO A 76 -0.84 -16.49 -18.23
CA PRO A 76 -1.14 -15.16 -18.75
C PRO A 76 -2.29 -14.50 -17.97
N GLY A 77 -3.24 -15.29 -17.45
CA GLY A 77 -4.43 -14.76 -16.79
C GLY A 77 -4.07 -13.98 -15.52
N ARG A 78 -3.23 -14.55 -14.66
CA ARG A 78 -2.84 -13.92 -13.39
C ARG A 78 -1.97 -12.68 -13.61
N THR A 79 -1.01 -12.74 -14.53
CA THR A 79 -0.12 -11.61 -14.84
C THR A 79 -0.88 -10.43 -15.42
N ILE A 80 -1.72 -10.67 -16.43
CA ILE A 80 -2.54 -9.65 -17.08
C ILE A 80 -3.48 -9.01 -16.05
N LEU A 81 -4.18 -9.81 -15.23
CA LEU A 81 -5.08 -9.29 -14.20
C LEU A 81 -4.34 -8.34 -13.24
N THR A 82 -3.20 -8.76 -12.69
CA THR A 82 -2.43 -7.91 -11.75
C THR A 82 -1.84 -6.67 -12.42
N ALA A 83 -1.35 -6.78 -13.66
CA ALA A 83 -0.77 -5.66 -14.39
C ALA A 83 -1.82 -4.62 -14.79
N THR A 84 -2.99 -5.06 -15.26
CA THR A 84 -4.11 -4.16 -15.60
C THR A 84 -4.62 -3.43 -14.36
N VAL A 85 -4.73 -4.11 -13.22
CA VAL A 85 -5.14 -3.48 -11.96
C VAL A 85 -4.10 -2.46 -11.49
N LEU A 86 -2.80 -2.78 -11.58
CA LEU A 86 -1.74 -1.82 -11.27
C LEU A 86 -1.83 -0.58 -12.16
N TYR A 87 -2.00 -0.76 -13.46
CA TYR A 87 -2.15 0.33 -14.41
C TYR A 87 -3.38 1.20 -14.09
N ALA A 88 -4.51 0.58 -13.75
CA ALA A 88 -5.72 1.30 -13.35
C ALA A 88 -5.49 2.16 -12.10
N VAL A 89 -4.81 1.65 -11.09
CA VAL A 89 -4.48 2.41 -9.87
C VAL A 89 -3.52 3.56 -10.17
N ILE A 90 -2.51 3.35 -11.03
CA ILE A 90 -1.59 4.42 -11.46
C ILE A 90 -2.36 5.55 -12.13
N ARG A 91 -3.29 5.23 -13.04
CA ARG A 91 -4.13 6.22 -13.71
C ARG A 91 -4.98 7.03 -12.72
N ILE A 92 -5.64 6.36 -11.78
CA ILE A 92 -6.43 7.04 -10.73
C ILE A 92 -5.53 7.93 -9.85
N SER A 93 -4.32 7.46 -9.55
CA SER A 93 -3.35 8.22 -8.73
C SER A 93 -2.92 9.50 -9.44
N HIS A 94 -2.61 9.44 -10.75
CA HIS A 94 -2.29 10.63 -11.55
C HIS A 94 -3.42 11.66 -11.55
N THR A 95 -4.66 11.22 -11.79
CA THR A 95 -5.83 12.11 -11.69
C THR A 95 -5.98 12.71 -10.29
N GLY A 96 -5.65 11.95 -9.24
CA GLY A 96 -5.64 12.46 -7.86
C GLY A 96 -4.57 13.52 -7.60
N TYR A 97 -3.38 13.37 -8.19
CA TYR A 97 -2.28 14.35 -8.07
C TYR A 97 -2.58 15.66 -8.81
N ASP A 98 -3.19 15.58 -9.99
CA ASP A 98 -3.50 16.75 -10.80
C ASP A 98 -4.62 17.61 -10.19
N GLU A 99 -5.61 16.97 -9.54
CA GLU A 99 -6.78 17.67 -8.98
C GLU A 99 -6.54 18.22 -7.57
N VAL A 100 -5.57 17.68 -6.82
CA VAL A 100 -5.24 18.14 -5.47
C VAL A 100 -3.81 18.66 -5.46
N PRO A 101 -3.53 19.84 -6.09
CA PRO A 101 -2.20 20.42 -6.07
C PRO A 101 -1.87 20.89 -4.65
N ALA A 102 -1.19 20.03 -3.90
CA ALA A 102 -0.68 20.31 -2.57
C ALA A 102 0.84 20.41 -2.63
N ARG A 103 1.38 21.46 -2.00
CA ARG A 103 2.83 21.63 -1.83
C ARG A 103 3.42 20.59 -0.86
N ASP A 104 2.60 20.07 0.04
CA ASP A 104 2.98 19.07 1.06
C ASP A 104 2.38 17.69 0.77
N VAL A 105 3.01 16.65 1.32
CA VAL A 105 2.53 15.26 1.20
C VAL A 105 1.21 15.11 1.96
N VAL A 106 0.11 15.06 1.22
CA VAL A 106 -1.23 14.86 1.77
C VAL A 106 -1.43 13.37 2.09
N SER A 107 -2.23 13.09 3.12
CA SER A 107 -2.66 11.72 3.48
C SER A 107 -3.11 10.86 2.28
N LEU A 108 -3.75 11.47 1.28
CA LEU A 108 -4.21 10.80 0.06
C LEU A 108 -3.04 10.17 -0.74
N TYR A 109 -1.86 10.78 -0.71
CA TYR A 109 -0.69 10.29 -1.44
C TYR A 109 -0.12 9.03 -0.79
N TRP A 110 -0.08 9.00 0.55
CA TRP A 110 0.28 7.79 1.30
C TRP A 110 -0.65 6.63 0.98
N TRP A 111 -1.95 6.89 0.84
CA TRP A 111 -2.89 5.87 0.39
C TRP A 111 -2.51 5.31 -0.98
N PHE A 112 -2.34 6.17 -1.99
CA PHE A 112 -2.00 5.72 -3.35
C PHE A 112 -0.68 4.96 -3.42
N TRP A 113 0.37 5.42 -2.74
CA TRP A 113 1.66 4.72 -2.70
C TRP A 113 1.55 3.34 -2.09
N CYS A 114 0.82 3.21 -0.97
CA CYS A 114 0.65 1.92 -0.32
C CYS A 114 -0.21 0.96 -1.14
N VAL A 115 -1.26 1.43 -1.82
CA VAL A 115 -2.04 0.58 -2.74
C VAL A 115 -1.17 0.10 -3.90
N GLN A 116 -0.39 0.99 -4.52
CA GLN A 116 0.52 0.61 -5.61
C GLN A 116 1.58 -0.40 -5.15
N PHE A 117 2.19 -0.16 -3.98
CA PHE A 117 3.17 -1.06 -3.37
C PHE A 117 2.54 -2.43 -3.07
N PHE A 118 1.34 -2.47 -2.51
CA PHE A 118 0.61 -3.71 -2.24
C PHE A 118 0.39 -4.53 -3.52
N ILE A 119 -0.09 -3.89 -4.59
CA ILE A 119 -0.30 -4.57 -5.88
C ILE A 119 1.03 -5.06 -6.45
N TYR A 120 2.11 -4.30 -6.29
CA TYR A 120 3.45 -4.74 -6.66
C TYR A 120 3.89 -6.00 -5.87
N PHE A 121 3.57 -6.11 -4.57
CA PHE A 121 3.80 -7.36 -3.83
C PHE A 121 3.03 -8.54 -4.38
N CYS A 122 1.80 -8.35 -4.87
CA CYS A 122 1.06 -9.43 -5.53
C CYS A 122 1.78 -9.92 -6.80
N ILE A 123 2.42 -9.04 -7.56
CA ILE A 123 3.23 -9.42 -8.72
C ILE A 123 4.49 -10.18 -8.28
N MET A 124 5.17 -9.70 -7.23
CA MET A 124 6.35 -10.36 -6.67
C MET A 124 6.05 -11.74 -6.09
N GLU A 125 4.93 -11.88 -5.41
CA GLU A 125 4.45 -13.15 -4.90
C GLU A 125 4.22 -14.15 -6.03
N TYR A 126 3.63 -13.72 -7.15
CA TYR A 126 3.48 -14.58 -8.33
C TYR A 126 4.83 -14.99 -8.94
N ALA A 127 5.81 -14.09 -9.01
CA ALA A 127 7.15 -14.43 -9.46
C ALA A 127 7.82 -15.49 -8.55
N LEU A 128 7.66 -15.35 -7.23
CA LEU A 128 8.12 -16.33 -6.25
C LEU A 128 7.38 -17.67 -6.37
N ALA A 129 6.07 -17.65 -6.65
CA ALA A 129 5.27 -18.85 -6.87
C ALA A 129 5.77 -19.66 -8.06
N ILE A 130 6.12 -19.01 -9.17
CA ILE A 130 6.71 -19.66 -10.35
C ILE A 130 8.10 -20.22 -10.02
N ALA A 131 8.97 -19.43 -9.38
CA ALA A 131 10.31 -19.86 -9.01
C ALA A 131 10.25 -21.12 -8.11
N TRP A 132 9.34 -21.14 -7.14
CA TRP A 132 9.09 -22.30 -6.30
C TRP A 132 8.58 -23.52 -7.08
N PHE A 133 7.68 -23.31 -8.05
CA PHE A 133 7.17 -24.39 -8.89
C PHE A 133 8.29 -25.08 -9.68
N TYR A 134 9.16 -24.32 -10.34
CA TYR A 134 10.30 -24.88 -11.08
C TYR A 134 11.24 -25.63 -10.15
N PHE A 135 11.54 -25.05 -8.98
CA PHE A 135 12.36 -25.67 -7.96
C PHE A 135 11.79 -27.01 -7.46
N ALA A 136 10.51 -27.05 -7.11
CA ALA A 136 9.85 -28.27 -6.62
C ALA A 136 9.80 -29.37 -7.69
N ARG A 137 9.61 -28.98 -8.96
CA ARG A 137 9.60 -29.91 -10.09
C ARG A 137 10.97 -30.55 -10.30
N GLU A 138 12.01 -29.73 -10.32
CA GLU A 138 13.40 -30.19 -10.49
C GLU A 138 13.81 -31.16 -9.37
N LYS A 139 13.48 -30.84 -8.11
CA LYS A 139 13.71 -31.74 -6.96
C LYS A 139 13.04 -33.11 -7.15
N THR A 140 11.81 -33.13 -7.65
CA THR A 140 11.06 -34.38 -7.86
C THR A 140 11.70 -35.22 -8.97
N GLU A 141 12.24 -34.60 -10.02
CA GLU A 141 12.91 -35.30 -11.10
C GLU A 141 14.26 -35.90 -10.69
N PHE A 142 15.07 -35.17 -9.91
CA PHE A 142 16.31 -35.70 -9.36
C PHE A 142 16.08 -36.92 -8.46
N HIS A 143 15.07 -36.85 -7.59
CA HIS A 143 14.72 -37.98 -6.72
C HIS A 143 14.31 -39.23 -7.52
N LYS A 144 13.54 -39.05 -8.61
CA LYS A 144 13.17 -40.15 -9.52
C LYS A 144 14.37 -40.77 -10.23
N ARG A 145 15.42 -39.99 -10.51
CA ARG A 145 16.63 -40.47 -11.19
C ARG A 145 17.64 -41.11 -10.23
N GLY A 146 17.38 -41.11 -8.92
CA GLY A 146 18.31 -41.65 -7.91
C GLY A 146 19.64 -40.89 -7.87
N LEU A 147 19.69 -39.68 -8.41
CA LEU A 147 20.86 -38.83 -8.41
C LEU A 147 20.81 -37.93 -7.17
N ASP A 148 21.93 -37.83 -6.46
CA ASP A 148 22.12 -36.78 -5.49
C ASP A 148 22.03 -35.43 -6.21
N THR A 149 21.13 -34.56 -5.75
CA THR A 149 21.03 -33.20 -6.28
C THR A 149 22.39 -32.53 -6.03
N PRO A 150 23.05 -31.93 -7.04
CA PRO A 150 24.45 -31.45 -6.96
C PRO A 150 24.81 -30.55 -5.77
N ASP A 151 23.80 -30.09 -5.03
CA ASP A 151 23.95 -29.08 -4.00
C ASP A 151 23.21 -29.39 -2.69
N GLY A 152 22.77 -30.64 -2.54
CA GLY A 152 22.24 -31.15 -1.27
C GLY A 152 21.20 -30.24 -0.63
N HIS A 153 19.93 -30.34 -1.03
CA HIS A 153 18.84 -29.54 -0.47
C HIS A 153 19.08 -28.01 -0.57
N TYR A 154 18.82 -27.42 -1.74
CA TYR A 154 18.95 -25.96 -1.98
C TYR A 154 17.90 -25.07 -1.28
N PHE A 155 17.84 -25.20 0.03
CA PHE A 155 17.67 -24.07 0.94
C PHE A 155 18.73 -24.17 2.05
N GLY A 156 19.96 -24.53 1.69
CA GLY A 156 21.09 -24.66 2.61
C GLY A 156 20.88 -25.77 3.62
N LYS A 157 21.68 -26.84 3.51
CA LYS A 157 21.71 -27.97 4.46
C LYS A 157 21.67 -27.51 5.93
N ASN A 158 22.28 -26.35 6.24
CA ASN A 158 22.26 -25.63 7.52
C ASN A 158 22.09 -24.09 7.39
N GLY A 159 21.20 -23.59 6.52
CA GLY A 159 21.04 -22.14 6.26
C GLY A 159 19.79 -21.49 6.88
N TRP A 160 19.80 -20.15 6.94
CA TRP A 160 18.62 -19.31 7.28
C TRP A 160 17.39 -19.67 6.45
N TYR A 161 17.57 -20.04 5.18
CA TYR A 161 16.46 -20.37 4.30
C TYR A 161 15.72 -21.66 4.68
N ARG A 162 16.41 -22.70 5.16
CA ARG A 162 15.77 -23.90 5.69
C ARG A 162 14.92 -23.57 6.91
N TYR A 163 15.44 -22.69 7.78
CA TYR A 163 14.71 -22.21 8.95
C TYR A 163 13.44 -21.45 8.54
N CYS A 164 13.54 -20.49 7.62
CA CYS A 164 12.36 -19.78 7.09
C CYS A 164 11.36 -20.73 6.42
N GLY A 165 11.84 -21.71 5.67
CA GLY A 165 11.00 -22.75 5.06
C GLY A 165 10.24 -23.53 6.12
N GLN A 166 10.92 -24.03 7.15
CA GLN A 166 10.33 -24.82 8.22
C GLN A 166 9.34 -24.02 9.08
N GLN A 167 9.64 -22.74 9.35
CA GLN A 167 8.70 -21.84 10.02
C GLN A 167 7.44 -21.62 9.17
N MET A 168 7.59 -21.44 7.86
CA MET A 168 6.47 -21.28 6.94
C MET A 168 5.63 -22.57 6.86
N ASP A 169 6.25 -23.76 6.86
CA ASP A 169 5.54 -25.05 6.92
C ASP A 169 4.77 -25.20 8.23
N ASN A 170 5.40 -24.92 9.37
CA ASN A 170 4.76 -24.99 10.68
C ASN A 170 3.54 -24.06 10.75
N PHE A 171 3.68 -22.83 10.25
CA PHE A 171 2.58 -21.87 10.18
C PHE A 171 1.45 -22.37 9.28
N LEU A 172 1.77 -22.85 8.08
CA LEU A 172 0.78 -23.37 7.14
C LEU A 172 0.08 -24.62 7.66
N HIS A 173 0.80 -25.51 8.34
CA HIS A 173 0.24 -26.69 8.96
C HIS A 173 -0.68 -26.36 10.13
N TRP A 174 -0.37 -25.29 10.87
CA TRP A 174 -1.24 -24.78 11.91
C TRP A 174 -2.56 -24.22 11.34
N VAL A 175 -2.52 -23.50 10.22
CA VAL A 175 -3.73 -22.89 9.63
C VAL A 175 -4.57 -23.87 8.80
N PHE A 176 -3.93 -24.66 7.94
CA PHE A 176 -4.61 -25.50 6.96
C PHE A 176 -4.56 -27.01 7.26
N GLY A 177 -3.86 -27.43 8.32
CA GLY A 177 -3.67 -28.83 8.68
C GLY A 177 -2.51 -29.50 7.92
N PRO A 178 -2.36 -30.84 8.03
CA PRO A 178 -1.28 -31.59 7.38
C PRO A 178 -1.50 -31.69 5.86
N ILE A 179 -1.21 -30.60 5.14
CA ILE A 179 -1.22 -30.57 3.68
C ILE A 179 0.15 -30.96 3.15
N ASP A 180 0.19 -32.01 2.33
CA ASP A 180 1.42 -32.38 1.64
C ASP A 180 1.65 -31.47 0.41
N PHE A 181 2.49 -30.45 0.59
CA PHE A 181 2.83 -29.47 -0.45
C PHE A 181 3.71 -30.04 -1.57
N MET A 182 4.29 -31.24 -1.38
CA MET A 182 5.13 -31.90 -2.38
C MET A 182 4.32 -32.84 -3.29
N ALA A 183 3.14 -33.29 -2.86
CA ALA A 183 2.32 -34.25 -3.59
C ALA A 183 1.74 -33.70 -4.91
N SER A 184 1.46 -32.38 -4.98
CA SER A 184 0.95 -31.73 -6.20
C SER A 184 1.37 -30.27 -6.31
N PRO A 185 2.64 -29.98 -6.70
CA PRO A 185 3.18 -28.62 -6.73
C PRO A 185 2.44 -27.65 -7.68
N MET A 186 1.68 -28.17 -8.65
CA MET A 186 0.81 -27.35 -9.52
C MET A 186 -0.43 -26.79 -8.83
N HIS A 187 -1.00 -27.52 -7.88
CA HIS A 187 -2.28 -27.17 -7.24
C HIS A 187 -2.11 -26.76 -5.77
N ARG A 188 -1.04 -27.23 -5.13
CA ARG A 188 -0.74 -27.06 -3.70
C ARG A 188 0.60 -26.37 -3.51
N ASN A 189 0.75 -25.22 -4.16
CA ASN A 189 1.94 -24.40 -4.01
C ASN A 189 1.96 -23.70 -2.65
N LYS A 190 3.03 -23.94 -1.90
CA LYS A 190 3.22 -23.38 -0.56
C LYS A 190 3.16 -21.85 -0.53
N VAL A 191 3.72 -21.19 -1.56
CA VAL A 191 3.76 -19.73 -1.68
C VAL A 191 2.35 -19.15 -1.82
N ASP A 192 1.53 -19.74 -2.69
CA ASP A 192 0.15 -19.29 -2.90
C ASP A 192 -0.71 -19.45 -1.62
N TYR A 193 -0.54 -20.54 -0.88
CA TYR A 193 -1.28 -20.75 0.37
C TYR A 193 -0.87 -19.76 1.46
N PHE A 194 0.42 -19.41 1.54
CA PHE A 194 0.88 -18.38 2.46
C PHE A 194 0.32 -17.01 2.06
N ALA A 195 0.36 -16.68 0.77
CA ALA A 195 -0.14 -15.43 0.22
C ALA A 195 -1.64 -15.22 0.46
N ARG A 196 -2.46 -16.29 0.44
CA ARG A 196 -3.90 -16.23 0.72
C ARG A 196 -4.25 -15.70 2.10
N ILE A 197 -3.37 -15.87 3.08
CA ILE A 197 -3.58 -15.35 4.44
C ILE A 197 -2.82 -14.03 4.61
N PHE A 198 -1.58 -13.99 4.14
CA PHE A 198 -0.69 -12.86 4.35
C PHE A 198 -1.17 -11.60 3.63
N LEU A 199 -1.60 -11.69 2.38
CA LEU A 199 -1.99 -10.51 1.59
C LEU A 199 -3.28 -9.85 2.14
N PRO A 200 -4.39 -10.58 2.40
CA PRO A 200 -5.55 -9.97 3.03
C PRO A 200 -5.27 -9.45 4.44
N GLY A 201 -4.44 -10.16 5.23
CA GLY A 201 -4.02 -9.70 6.55
C GLY A 201 -3.26 -8.39 6.50
N LEU A 202 -2.29 -8.26 5.58
CA LEU A 202 -1.52 -7.04 5.36
C LEU A 202 -2.39 -5.89 4.85
N MET A 203 -3.36 -6.17 3.97
CA MET A 203 -4.35 -5.19 3.51
C MET A 203 -5.18 -4.65 4.68
N LEU A 204 -5.76 -5.53 5.50
CA LEU A 204 -6.60 -5.12 6.64
C LEU A 204 -5.80 -4.35 7.68
N LEU A 205 -4.58 -4.79 7.99
CA LEU A 205 -3.68 -4.10 8.91
C LEU A 205 -3.34 -2.70 8.40
N TRP A 206 -3.03 -2.55 7.11
CA TRP A 206 -2.76 -1.25 6.51
C TRP A 206 -3.99 -0.34 6.56
N VAL A 207 -5.17 -0.82 6.17
CA VAL A 207 -6.41 -0.04 6.22
C VAL A 207 -6.69 0.42 7.64
N PHE A 208 -6.50 -0.44 8.63
CA PHE A 208 -6.67 -0.09 10.04
C PHE A 208 -5.69 1.01 10.48
N VAL A 209 -4.39 0.84 10.21
CA VAL A 209 -3.36 1.85 10.53
C VAL A 209 -3.66 3.18 9.84
N TYR A 210 -4.06 3.15 8.57
CA TYR A 210 -4.42 4.34 7.80
C TYR A 210 -5.63 5.05 8.41
N LEU A 211 -6.70 4.33 8.77
CA LEU A 211 -7.87 4.91 9.40
C LEU A 211 -7.53 5.54 10.75
N VAL A 212 -6.74 4.87 11.59
CA VAL A 212 -6.32 5.42 12.89
C VAL A 212 -5.47 6.68 12.70
N ALA A 213 -4.49 6.65 11.79
CA ALA A 213 -3.59 7.77 11.54
C ALA A 213 -4.30 8.99 10.93
N THR A 214 -5.38 8.79 10.18
CA THR A 214 -6.09 9.87 9.48
C THR A 214 -7.29 10.40 10.25
N LEU A 215 -8.06 9.52 10.90
CA LEU A 215 -9.24 9.90 11.67
C LEU A 215 -8.86 10.54 13.02
N SER A 216 -7.76 10.14 13.65
CA SER A 216 -7.36 10.71 14.95
C SER A 216 -7.02 12.21 14.87
N PRO A 217 -6.18 12.69 13.93
CA PRO A 217 -5.92 14.12 13.75
C PRO A 217 -7.15 14.88 13.26
N TRP A 218 -7.98 14.26 12.41
CA TRP A 218 -9.22 14.87 11.94
C TRP A 218 -10.20 15.08 13.09
N ALA A 219 -10.48 14.05 13.88
CA ALA A 219 -11.36 14.14 15.04
C ALA A 219 -10.86 15.19 16.03
N THR A 220 -9.56 15.21 16.36
CA THR A 220 -8.99 16.18 17.31
C THR A 220 -9.14 17.63 16.84
N LYS A 221 -9.05 17.88 15.53
CA LYS A 221 -9.16 19.23 14.95
C LYS A 221 -10.61 19.75 14.84
N TYR A 222 -11.59 18.85 14.81
CA TYR A 222 -13.00 19.19 14.63
C TYR A 222 -13.90 18.88 15.84
N ARG A 223 -13.39 18.26 16.92
CA ARG A 223 -14.15 17.92 18.14
C ARG A 223 -14.62 19.12 18.98
N TYR A 224 -14.11 20.33 18.71
CA TYR A 224 -14.43 21.55 19.46
C TYR A 224 -15.44 22.47 18.75
N TYR A 225 -16.23 21.93 17.81
CA TYR A 225 -17.35 22.61 17.18
C TYR A 225 -18.56 21.68 17.08
#